data_AF-A0A4Q1RI60-F1
#
_entry.id   AF-A0A4Q1RI60-F1
#
_cell.length_a   1.000
_cell.length_b   1.000
_cell.length_c   1.000
_cell.angle_alpha   90.00
_cell.angle_beta   90.00
_cell.angle_gamma   90.00
#
_symmetry.space_group_name_H-M   'P 1'
#
loop_
_entity.id
_entity.type
_entity.pdbx_description
1 polymer ?
#
loop_
_entity_poly.entity_id
_entity_poly.type
_entity_poly.pdbx_seq_one_letter_code
_entity_poly.pdbx_strand_id
1 'polypeptide(L)' 'MPRKTVSMEEAFQELDAILEQLEGKDISLEDSFALYQKGMELVKTCNSKIDTVEKKMITIQ' A
#
# COMPACT_ATOMS: atom_id res chain seq x y z
N MET A 1 11.54 3.07 -20.52
CA MET A 1 11.91 3.22 -19.10
C MET A 1 11.22 2.09 -18.33
N PRO A 2 11.91 1.28 -17.51
CA PRO A 2 11.25 0.21 -16.78
C PRO A 2 10.29 0.82 -15.75
N ARG A 3 9.04 0.36 -15.73
CA ARG A 3 8.06 0.76 -14.71
C ARG A 3 8.64 0.37 -13.34
N LYS A 4 8.91 1.36 -12.49
CA LYS A 4 9.28 1.11 -11.08
C LYS A 4 8.14 0.31 -10.46
N THR A 5 8.42 -0.94 -10.13
CA THR A 5 7.54 -1.73 -9.28
C THR A 5 7.81 -1.24 -7.86
N VAL A 6 6.80 -0.65 -7.22
CA VAL A 6 6.90 -0.23 -5.81
C VAL A 6 7.34 -1.45 -5.01
N SER A 7 8.40 -1.37 -4.22
CA SER A 7 8.83 -2.48 -3.34
C SER A 7 7.84 -2.64 -2.18
N MET A 8 7.92 -3.73 -1.39
CA MET A 8 7.08 -3.81 -0.19
C MET A 8 7.47 -2.75 0.85
N GLU A 9 8.77 -2.47 0.99
CA GLU A 9 9.28 -1.46 1.90
C GLU A 9 8.78 -0.06 1.53
N GLU A 10 8.82 0.29 0.22
CA GLU A 10 8.28 1.56 -0.28
C GLU A 10 6.76 1.66 -0.03
N ALA A 11 6.02 0.56 -0.19
CA ALA A 11 4.58 0.54 0.05
C ALA A 11 4.24 0.73 1.55
N PHE A 12 5.06 0.19 2.46
CA PHE A 12 4.88 0.43 3.89
C PHE A 12 5.21 1.88 4.27
N GLN A 13 6.29 2.44 3.73
CA GLN A 13 6.63 3.85 3.94
C GLN A 13 5.52 4.78 3.44
N GLU A 14 4.92 4.46 2.29
CA GLU A 14 3.81 5.24 1.74
C GLU A 14 2.54 5.09 2.60
N LEU A 15 2.29 3.92 3.19
CA LEU A 15 1.18 3.71 4.12
C LEU A 15 1.37 4.51 5.41
N ASP A 16 2.57 4.52 5.99
CA ASP A 16 2.89 5.33 7.18
C ASP A 16 2.68 6.83 6.90
N ALA A 17 3.15 7.32 5.75
CA ALA A 17 2.94 8.70 5.34
C ALA A 17 1.45 9.05 5.15
N ILE A 18 0.63 8.11 4.70
CA ILE A 18 -0.82 8.28 4.59
C ILE A 18 -1.45 8.38 5.99
N LEU A 19 -1.03 7.52 6.92
CA LEU A 19 -1.51 7.54 8.31
C LEU A 19 -1.16 8.87 9.00
N GLU A 20 0.07 9.35 8.87
CA GLU A 20 0.49 10.66 9.42
C GLU A 20 -0.37 11.81 8.88
N GLN A 21 -0.71 11.80 7.59
CA GLN A 21 -1.57 12.82 6.98
C GLN A 21 -3.01 12.73 7.47
N LEU A 22 -3.54 11.52 7.64
CA LEU A 22 -4.89 11.28 8.18
C LEU A 22 -5.03 11.67 9.65
N GLU A 23 -3.96 11.59 10.43
CA GLU A 23 -3.90 12.07 11.83
C GLU A 23 -3.76 13.59 11.95
N GLY A 24 -3.46 14.27 10.84
CA GLY A 24 -3.34 15.73 10.77
C GLY A 24 -4.67 16.43 11.09
N LYS A 25 -4.61 17.49 11.90
CA LYS A 25 -5.83 18.22 12.34
C LYS A 25 -6.47 19.10 11.26
N ASP A 26 -5.74 19.41 10.19
CA ASP A 26 -6.15 20.33 9.13
C ASP A 26 -6.56 19.62 7.82
N ILE A 27 -6.68 18.29 7.84
CA ILE A 27 -7.07 17.52 6.67
C ILE A 27 -8.55 17.74 6.35
N SER A 28 -8.86 18.01 5.08
CA SER A 28 -10.25 18.11 4.64
C SER A 28 -10.89 16.73 4.56
N LEU A 29 -12.23 16.68 4.62
CA LEU A 29 -12.95 15.41 4.49
C LEU A 29 -12.69 14.75 3.11
N GLU A 30 -12.60 15.55 2.05
CA GLU A 30 -12.33 15.07 0.69
C GLU A 30 -10.92 14.47 0.59
N ASP A 31 -9.91 15.16 1.12
CA ASP A 31 -8.54 14.66 1.16
C ASP A 31 -8.43 13.39 2.02
N SER A 32 -9.19 13.32 3.11
CA SER A 32 -9.25 12.14 3.98
C SER A 32 -9.79 10.92 3.22
N PHE A 33 -10.84 11.10 2.42
CA PHE A 33 -11.37 10.02 1.56
C PHE A 33 -10.37 9.59 0.49
N ALA A 34 -9.69 10.55 -0.16
CA ALA A 34 -8.69 10.26 -1.17
C ALA A 34 -7.50 9.48 -0.59
N LEU A 35 -6.99 9.91 0.57
CA LEU A 35 -5.90 9.24 1.28
C LEU A 35 -6.30 7.86 1.79
N TYR A 36 -7.51 7.71 2.32
CA TYR A 36 -8.05 6.42 2.72
C TYR A 36 -8.14 5.44 1.54
N GLN A 37 -8.68 5.88 0.40
CA GLN A 37 -8.77 5.06 -0.81
C GLN A 37 -7.38 4.62 -1.28
N LYS A 38 -6.42 5.55 -1.30
CA LYS A 38 -5.03 5.27 -1.65
C LYS A 38 -4.40 4.24 -0.71
N GLY A 39 -4.60 4.38 0.60
CA GLY A 39 -4.13 3.43 1.60
C GLY A 39 -4.71 2.02 1.38
N MET A 40 -6.01 1.92 1.09
CA MET A 40 -6.65 0.63 0.77
C MET A 40 -6.05 -0.03 -0.48
N GLU A 41 -5.76 0.74 -1.53
CA GLU A 41 -5.14 0.21 -2.75
C GLU A 41 -3.72 -0.31 -2.50
N LEU A 42 -2.93 0.39 -1.68
CA LEU A 42 -1.60 -0.04 -1.27
C LEU A 42 -1.65 -1.34 -0.47
N VAL A 43 -2.56 -1.45 0.51
CA VAL A 43 -2.76 -2.67 1.30
C VAL A 43 -3.16 -3.84 0.40
N LYS A 44 -4.09 -3.62 -0.54
CA LYS A 44 -4.52 -4.64 -1.51
C LYS A 44 -3.36 -5.11 -2.39
N THR A 45 -2.51 -4.19 -2.82
CA THR A 45 -1.32 -4.49 -3.61
C THR A 45 -0.32 -5.33 -2.83
N CYS A 46 -0.07 -4.99 -1.57
CA CYS A 46 0.81 -5.76 -0.69
C CYS A 46 0.29 -7.17 -0.46
N ASN A 47 -1.00 -7.32 -0.12
CA ASN A 47 -1.63 -8.63 0.05
C ASN A 47 -1.53 -9.49 -1.22
N SER A 48 -1.74 -8.90 -2.39
CA SER A 48 -1.65 -9.62 -3.67
C SER A 48 -0.23 -10.12 -3.97
N LYS A 49 0.79 -9.35 -3.58
CA LYS A 49 2.20 -9.78 -3.71
C LYS A 49 2.54 -10.91 -2.75
N ILE A 50 2.10 -10.81 -1.50
CA ILE A 50 2.29 -11.87 -0.50
C ILE A 50 1.64 -13.17 -0.99
N ASP A 51 0.36 -13.11 -1.38
CA ASP A 51 -0.37 -14.28 -1.90
C ASP A 51 0.32 -14.90 -3.13
N THR A 52 0.88 -14.07 -4.01
CA THR A 52 1.68 -14.56 -5.16
C THR A 52 2.93 -15.31 -4.71
N VAL A 53 3.64 -14.81 -3.68
CA VAL A 53 4.83 -15.47 -3.13
C VAL A 53 4.45 -16.77 -2.42
N GLU A 54 3.39 -16.76 -1.59
CA GLU A 54 2.88 -17.94 -0.90
C GLU A 54 2.49 -19.05 -1.90
N LYS A 55 1.75 -18.71 -2.96
CA LYS A 55 1.40 -19.66 -4.02
C LYS A 55 2.62 -20.25 -4.73
N LYS A 56 3.65 -19.44 -4.98
CA LYS A 56 4.91 -19.92 -5.57
C LYS A 56 5.66 -20.86 -4.62
N MET A 57 5.61 -20.62 -3.31
CA MET A 57 6.20 -21.54 -2.32
C MET A 57 5.48 -22.89 -2.28
N ILE A 58 4.15 -22.90 -2.39
CA ILE A 58 3.35 -24.15 -2.41
C ILE A 58 3.74 -25.05 -3.59
N THR A 59 4.08 -24.48 -4.75
CA THR A 59 4.49 -25.25 -5.94
C THR A 59 5.92 -25.80 -5.92
N ILE A 60 6.71 -25.53 -4.89
CA ILE A 60 8.11 -26.00 -4.77
C ILE A 60 8.22 -27.24 -3.84
N GLN A 61 7.09 -27.80 -3.39
CA GLN A 61 7.03 -29.05 -2.61
C GLN A 61 6.82 -30.28 -3.49
#